data_AF-A0A7X8WDS4-F1
#
_entry.id   AF-A0A7X8WDS4-F1
#
_cell.length_a   1.000
_cell.length_b   1.000
_cell.length_c   1.000
_cell.angle_alpha   90.00
_cell.angle_beta   90.00
_cell.angle_gamma   90.00
#
_symmetry.space_group_name_H-M   'P 1'
#
loop_
_entity.id
_entity.type
_entity.pdbx_description
1 polymer ?
#
loop_
_entity_poly.entity_id
_entity_poly.type
_entity_poly.pdbx_seq_one_letter_code
_entity_poly.pdbx_strand_id
1 'polypeptide(L)'
;KEPIPVVIKVKKVDLSILTPIRIDCEELDEWARIDGSSYTIENKDTINLFIETLKGLEKGPPKYSLDVRAKLLIFYQNHPNVDTVCISRLLVTINGEIYRNNKKLIDLIEGL
;
A
#
# COMPACT_ATOMS: atom_id res chain seq x y z
N LYS A 1 8.03 13.95 18.71
CA LYS A 1 6.63 13.95 18.24
C LYS A 1 6.56 12.95 17.10
N GLU A 2 5.59 12.04 17.10
CA GLU A 2 5.39 11.14 15.96
C GLU A 2 5.02 11.95 14.71
N PRO A 3 5.48 11.56 13.52
CA PRO A 3 5.14 12.23 12.28
C PRO A 3 3.64 12.08 11.99
N ILE A 4 2.98 13.15 11.55
CA ILE A 4 1.53 13.19 11.32
C ILE A 4 1.27 12.96 9.82
N PRO A 5 0.63 11.85 9.42
CA PRO A 5 0.25 11.62 8.02
C PRO A 5 -0.73 12.68 7.54
N VAL A 6 -0.50 13.23 6.33
CA VAL A 6 -1.34 14.29 5.75
C VAL A 6 -1.89 13.95 4.38
N VAL A 7 -1.18 13.12 3.61
CA VAL A 7 -1.61 12.71 2.27
C VAL A 7 -1.19 11.27 2.05
N ILE A 8 -2.08 10.47 1.45
CA ILE A 8 -1.75 9.14 0.95
C ILE A 8 -1.97 9.14 -0.56
N LYS A 9 -0.92 8.90 -1.34
CA LYS A 9 -1.06 8.63 -2.77
C LYS A 9 -1.16 7.13 -2.96
N VAL A 10 -2.19 6.68 -3.66
CA VAL A 10 -2.44 5.28 -3.95
C VAL A 10 -2.30 5.05 -5.43
N LYS A 11 -1.56 4.02 -5.81
CA LYS A 11 -1.56 3.46 -7.16
C LYS A 11 -1.98 2.01 -7.07
N LYS A 12 -2.89 1.58 -7.92
CA LYS A 12 -3.32 0.19 -7.96
C LYS A 12 -3.58 -0.29 -9.37
N VAL A 13 -3.35 -1.58 -9.58
CA VAL A 13 -3.95 -2.35 -10.67
C VAL A 13 -5.05 -3.22 -10.07
N ASP A 14 -5.77 -3.97 -10.91
CA ASP A 14 -6.78 -4.91 -10.41
C ASP A 14 -6.16 -5.90 -9.42
N LEU A 15 -6.63 -5.87 -8.16
CA LEU A 15 -6.16 -6.73 -7.07
C LEU A 15 -6.64 -8.19 -7.22
N SER A 16 -7.66 -8.42 -8.05
CA SER A 16 -8.26 -9.74 -8.29
C SER A 16 -7.54 -10.53 -9.39
N ILE A 17 -6.77 -9.86 -10.25
CA ILE A 17 -6.07 -10.50 -11.37
C ILE A 17 -4.75 -11.08 -10.87
N LEU A 18 -4.51 -12.35 -11.22
CA LEU A 18 -3.20 -12.99 -11.12
C LEU A 18 -2.54 -12.92 -12.49
N THR A 19 -1.45 -12.17 -12.60
CA THR A 19 -0.64 -12.11 -13.82
C THR A 19 0.44 -13.19 -13.76
N PRO A 20 0.83 -13.77 -14.92
CA PRO A 20 1.97 -14.69 -14.98
C PRO A 20 3.29 -14.02 -14.61
N ILE A 21 3.35 -12.69 -14.81
CA ILE A 21 4.48 -11.82 -14.48
C ILE A 21 4.22 -11.24 -13.10
N ARG A 22 5.13 -11.48 -12.16
CA ARG A 22 5.11 -10.85 -10.84
C ARG A 22 5.43 -9.37 -10.98
N ILE A 23 4.68 -8.51 -10.30
CA ILE A 23 4.98 -7.08 -10.25
C ILE A 23 5.68 -6.77 -8.93
N ASP A 24 6.92 -6.28 -9.00
CA ASP A 24 7.63 -5.79 -7.82
C ASP A 24 7.17 -4.36 -7.47
N CYS A 25 7.38 -3.93 -6.22
CA CYS A 25 6.84 -2.65 -5.75
C CYS A 25 7.41 -1.42 -6.49
N GLU A 26 8.64 -1.52 -6.98
CA GLU A 26 9.29 -0.49 -7.76
C GLU A 26 8.68 -0.40 -9.17
N GLU A 27 8.27 -1.54 -9.73
CA GLU A 27 7.71 -1.67 -11.08
C GLU A 27 6.23 -1.29 -11.16
N LEU A 28 5.49 -1.33 -10.05
CA LEU A 28 4.05 -1.04 -10.04
C LEU A 28 3.74 0.35 -10.63
N ASP A 29 4.64 1.32 -10.49
CA ASP A 29 4.45 2.65 -11.04
C ASP A 29 4.27 2.66 -12.57
N GLU A 30 4.94 1.73 -13.27
CA GLU A 30 4.82 1.56 -14.72
C GLU A 30 3.53 0.83 -15.08
N TRP A 31 3.23 -0.26 -14.37
CA TRP A 31 1.99 -1.03 -14.57
C TRP A 31 0.74 -0.19 -14.33
N ALA A 32 0.73 0.62 -13.27
CA ALA A 32 -0.39 1.49 -12.94
C ALA A 32 -0.60 2.61 -13.97
N ARG A 33 0.39 2.94 -14.80
CA ARG A 33 0.23 3.89 -15.91
C ARG A 33 -0.46 3.26 -17.12
N ILE A 34 -0.32 1.96 -17.31
CA ILE A 34 -0.83 1.25 -18.49
C ILE A 34 -2.27 0.81 -18.24
N ASP A 35 -2.53 0.18 -17.09
CA ASP A 35 -3.79 -0.51 -16.79
C ASP A 35 -4.17 -0.39 -15.31
N GLY A 36 -3.90 0.77 -14.71
CA GLY A 36 -4.20 1.01 -13.30
C GLY A 36 -4.82 2.37 -13.03
N SER A 37 -5.03 2.61 -11.74
CA SER A 37 -5.66 3.80 -11.20
C SER A 37 -4.75 4.47 -10.19
N SER A 38 -4.82 5.80 -10.13
CA SER A 38 -4.09 6.62 -9.17
C SER A 38 -5.06 7.51 -8.39
N TYR A 39 -4.92 7.53 -7.06
CA TYR A 39 -5.77 8.28 -6.14
C TYR A 39 -4.92 9.11 -5.20
N THR A 40 -5.46 10.26 -4.79
CA THR A 40 -4.88 11.07 -3.71
C THR A 40 -5.92 11.17 -2.60
N ILE A 41 -5.56 10.71 -1.40
CA ILE A 41 -6.40 10.75 -0.21
C ILE A 41 -5.87 11.86 0.68
N GLU A 42 -6.70 12.88 0.90
CA GLU A 42 -6.44 14.02 1.80
C GLU A 42 -7.43 14.05 2.97
N ASN A 43 -8.49 13.23 2.92
CA ASN A 43 -9.46 13.13 4.00
C ASN A 43 -8.80 12.52 5.24
N LYS A 44 -8.80 13.29 6.33
CA LYS A 44 -8.13 12.93 7.58
C LYS A 44 -8.68 11.64 8.21
N ASP A 45 -9.98 11.40 8.15
CA ASP A 45 -10.59 10.21 8.73
C ASP A 45 -10.20 8.96 7.94
N THR A 46 -10.19 9.05 6.60
CA THR A 46 -9.69 7.98 5.73
C THR A 46 -8.20 7.72 5.97
N ILE A 47 -7.38 8.76 6.06
CA ILE A 47 -5.95 8.64 6.36
C ILE A 47 -5.73 7.94 7.70
N ASN A 48 -6.41 8.39 8.76
CA ASN A 48 -6.31 7.77 10.08
C ASN A 48 -6.72 6.29 10.03
N LEU A 49 -7.79 5.96 9.28
CA LEU A 49 -8.25 4.60 9.13
C LEU A 49 -7.21 3.70 8.43
N PHE A 50 -6.53 4.20 7.38
CA PHE A 50 -5.42 3.49 6.76
C PHE A 50 -4.29 3.24 7.76
N ILE A 51 -3.86 4.28 8.47
CA ILE A 51 -2.72 4.22 9.38
C ILE A 51 -2.96 3.26 10.55
N GLU A 52 -4.14 3.32 11.16
CA GLU A 52 -4.53 2.38 12.22
C GLU A 52 -4.63 0.95 11.69
N THR A 53 -5.07 0.76 10.44
CA THR A 53 -5.10 -0.57 9.80
C THR A 53 -3.68 -1.11 9.58
N LEU A 54 -2.73 -0.26 9.18
CA LEU A 54 -1.33 -0.63 8.99
C LEU A 54 -0.62 -0.97 10.31
N LYS A 55 -0.87 -0.20 11.37
CA LYS A 55 -0.32 -0.47 12.72
C LYS A 55 -0.77 -1.82 13.29
N GLY A 56 -1.96 -2.28 12.91
CA GLY A 56 -2.52 -3.55 13.35
C GLY A 56 -2.07 -4.77 12.56
N LEU A 57 -1.15 -4.63 11.60
CA LEU A 57 -0.69 -5.76 10.80
C LEU A 57 0.28 -6.65 11.59
N GLU A 58 0.11 -7.96 11.46
CA GLU A 58 1.01 -8.96 12.05
C GLU A 58 2.22 -9.20 11.15
N LYS A 59 3.40 -9.45 11.74
CA LYS A 59 4.60 -9.80 10.98
C LYS A 59 4.35 -11.03 10.11
N GLY A 60 4.78 -10.93 8.85
CA GLY A 60 4.68 -12.00 7.88
C GLY A 60 5.91 -12.92 7.91
N PRO A 61 5.83 -14.06 7.21
CA PRO A 61 6.97 -14.95 7.03
C PRO A 61 8.13 -14.25 6.27
N PRO A 62 9.40 -14.49 6.65
CA PRO A 62 10.55 -13.71 6.17
C PRO A 62 10.98 -13.97 4.72
N LYS A 63 10.40 -14.96 4.03
CA LYS A 63 10.81 -15.36 2.68
C LYS A 63 9.62 -15.57 1.76
N TYR A 64 9.04 -14.47 1.29
CA TYR A 64 8.03 -14.51 0.24
C TYR A 64 8.26 -13.38 -0.75
N SER A 65 8.09 -13.69 -2.04
CA SER A 65 8.00 -12.68 -3.07
C SER A 65 6.58 -12.12 -3.13
N LEU A 66 6.44 -10.79 -3.15
CA LEU A 66 5.15 -10.15 -3.32
C LEU A 66 4.86 -9.95 -4.79
N ASP A 67 3.64 -10.31 -5.19
CA ASP A 67 3.04 -9.87 -6.43
C ASP A 67 2.19 -8.64 -6.14
N VAL A 68 2.80 -7.46 -6.28
CA VAL A 68 2.23 -6.19 -5.81
C VAL A 68 1.10 -5.77 -6.73
N ARG A 69 -0.03 -5.39 -6.13
CA ARG A 69 -1.22 -4.89 -6.82
C ARG A 69 -1.59 -3.47 -6.42
N ALA A 70 -1.14 -3.01 -5.26
CA ALA A 70 -1.29 -1.63 -4.84
C ALA A 70 -0.03 -1.11 -4.14
N LYS A 71 0.25 0.19 -4.32
CA LYS A 71 1.34 0.93 -3.69
C LYS A 71 0.77 2.20 -3.08
N LEU A 72 1.07 2.42 -1.81
CA LEU A 72 0.73 3.63 -1.07
C LEU A 72 2.02 4.38 -0.76
N LEU A 73 1.98 5.69 -0.98
CA LEU A 73 3.02 6.63 -0.55
C LEU A 73 2.41 7.55 0.51
N ILE A 74 2.89 7.42 1.75
CA ILE A 74 2.37 8.16 2.90
C ILE A 74 3.28 9.37 3.14
N PHE A 75 2.72 10.56 2.96
CA PHE A 75 3.40 11.82 3.18
C PHE A 75 3.02 12.39 4.55
N TYR A 76 4.01 12.96 5.22
CA TYR A 76 3.91 13.42 6.60
C TYR A 76 4.08 14.93 6.70
N GLN A 77 3.37 15.55 7.64
CA GLN A 77 3.50 16.98 7.91
C GLN A 77 4.92 17.28 8.42
N ASN A 78 5.58 18.25 7.79
CA ASN A 78 6.90 18.74 8.21
C ASN A 78 7.97 17.63 8.35
N HIS A 79 7.82 16.53 7.60
CA HIS A 79 8.75 15.43 7.64
C HIS A 79 9.06 14.96 6.21
N PRO A 80 10.34 14.89 5.80
CA PRO A 80 10.71 14.64 4.41
C PRO A 80 10.56 13.17 4.01
N ASN A 81 10.54 12.23 4.96
CA ASN A 81 10.44 10.82 4.61
C ASN A 81 9.03 10.48 4.13
N VAL A 82 8.98 9.58 3.16
CA VAL A 82 7.75 9.01 2.61
C VAL A 82 7.78 7.52 2.91
N ASP A 83 6.77 7.02 3.61
CA ASP A 83 6.66 5.58 3.79
C ASP A 83 6.03 4.96 2.55
N THR A 84 6.63 3.87 2.10
CA THR A 84 6.15 3.10 0.96
C THR A 84 5.53 1.81 1.48
N VAL A 85 4.25 1.63 1.17
CA VAL A 85 3.51 0.40 1.47
C VAL A 85 3.16 -0.29 0.16
N CYS A 86 3.56 -1.55 0.01
CA CYS A 86 3.28 -2.36 -1.17
C CYS A 86 2.39 -3.51 -0.77
N ILE A 87 1.34 -3.74 -1.54
CA ILE A 87 0.23 -4.59 -1.12
C ILE A 87 -0.03 -5.59 -2.22
N SER A 88 0.10 -6.85 -1.86
CA SER A 88 -0.33 -7.99 -2.67
C SER A 88 -1.62 -8.57 -2.08
N ARG A 89 -2.21 -9.56 -2.73
CA ARG A 89 -3.37 -10.26 -2.19
C ARG A 89 -3.12 -10.91 -0.82
N LEU A 90 -1.89 -11.33 -0.53
CA LEU A 90 -1.57 -12.15 0.66
C LEU A 90 -0.70 -11.43 1.70
N LEU A 91 0.14 -10.52 1.22
CA LEU A 91 1.19 -9.89 2.02
C LEU A 91 1.23 -8.39 1.78
N VAL A 92 1.74 -7.68 2.77
CA VAL A 92 2.00 -6.24 2.73
C VAL A 92 3.48 -6.05 3.05
N THR A 93 4.15 -5.14 2.37
CA THR A 93 5.46 -4.64 2.79
C THR A 93 5.37 -3.19 3.17
N ILE A 94 5.93 -2.83 4.33
CA ILE A 94 6.09 -1.44 4.75
C ILE A 94 7.58 -1.17 4.82
N ASN A 95 8.10 -0.30 3.94
CA ASN A 95 9.53 0.02 3.85
C ASN A 95 10.44 -1.23 3.79
N GLY A 96 9.97 -2.30 3.13
CA GLY A 96 10.71 -3.57 2.96
C GLY A 96 10.43 -4.64 4.04
N GLU A 97 9.84 -4.29 5.17
CA GLU A 97 9.43 -5.27 6.20
C GLU A 97 8.13 -5.97 5.78
N ILE A 98 8.06 -7.30 5.93
CA ILE A 98 6.93 -8.11 5.47
C ILE A 98 5.90 -8.31 6.59
N TYR A 99 4.63 -8.12 6.24
CA TYR A 99 3.46 -8.29 7.07
C TYR A 99 2.43 -9.19 6.40
N ARG A 100 1.62 -9.86 7.20
CA ARG A 100 0.41 -10.54 6.71
C ARG A 100 -0.58 -9.49 6.28
N ASN A 101 -1.16 -9.65 5.10
CA ASN A 101 -2.26 -8.78 4.71
C ASN A 101 -3.51 -9.10 5.55
N ASN A 102 -4.36 -8.10 5.76
CA ASN A 102 -5.66 -8.28 6.41
C ASN A 102 -6.78 -7.81 5.48
N LYS A 103 -7.97 -8.38 5.69
CA LYS A 103 -9.14 -8.08 4.85
C LYS A 103 -9.49 -6.60 4.85
N LYS A 104 -9.40 -5.94 6.01
CA LYS A 104 -9.73 -4.52 6.16
C LYS A 104 -8.90 -3.62 5.23
N LEU A 105 -7.61 -3.91 5.08
CA LEU A 105 -6.72 -3.15 4.20
C LEU A 105 -7.06 -3.37 2.73
N ILE A 106 -7.38 -4.60 2.33
CA ILE A 106 -7.85 -4.90 0.98
C ILE A 106 -9.15 -4.15 0.68
N ASP A 107 -10.14 -4.26 1.58
CA ASP A 107 -11.45 -3.60 1.42
C ASP A 107 -11.28 -2.07 1.27
N LEU A 108 -10.35 -1.45 2.02
CA LEU A 108 -10.05 -0.02 1.91
C LEU A 108 -9.48 0.37 0.54
N ILE A 109 -8.69 -0.50 -0.09
CA ILE A 109 -8.04 -0.21 -1.38
C ILE A 109 -9.00 -0.49 -2.53
N GLU A 110 -9.82 -1.53 -2.42
CA GLU A 110 -10.86 -1.86 -3.40
C GLU A 110 -11.96 -0.79 -3.42
N GLY A 111 -12.27 -0.18 -2.28
CA GLY A 111 -13.24 0.91 -2.16
C GLY A 111 -12.81 2.28 -2.71
N LEU A 112 -11.57 2.41 -3.20
CA LEU A 112 -11.07 3.60 -3.92
C LEU A 112 -11.42 3.53 -5.41
#